data_AF-A0A0R3EQB5-F1
#
_entry.id   AF-A0A0R3EQB5-F1
#
_cell.length_a   1.000
_cell.length_b   1.000
_cell.length_c   1.000
_cell.angle_alpha   90.00
_cell.angle_beta   90.00
_cell.angle_gamma   90.00
#
_symmetry.space_group_name_H-M   'P 1'
#
loop_
_entity.id
_entity.type
_entity.pdbx_description
1 polymer ?
#
loop_
_entity_poly.entity_id
_entity_poly.type
_entity_poly.pdbx_seq_one_letter_code
_entity_poly.pdbx_strand_id
1 'polypeptide(L)'
;MNLVVRIGLLELAFGAMMGWAVAANFLAPQLLKRIGVTNGRRFLQAHLDYIMMGILLIAVGLAVPGMPGWLAAVVVFGALLNPTLFLPMAFKENVTSTAVFKAVTFTSFVATSGGLALVAVQ
;
A
#
# COMPACT_ATOMS: atom_id res chain seq x y z
N MET A 1 21.67 -5.67 -4.56
CA MET A 1 20.24 -5.98 -4.29
C MET A 1 19.40 -5.08 -5.18
N ASN A 2 18.43 -5.63 -5.91
CA ASN A 2 17.54 -4.87 -6.79
C ASN A 2 16.78 -3.81 -5.95
N LEU A 3 16.70 -2.57 -6.45
CA LEU A 3 16.07 -1.45 -5.77
C LEU A 3 14.58 -1.73 -5.48
N VAL A 4 13.89 -2.42 -6.40
CA VAL A 4 12.49 -2.85 -6.22
C VAL A 4 12.36 -3.79 -5.01
N VAL A 5 13.26 -4.75 -4.87
CA VAL A 5 13.28 -5.69 -3.73
C VAL A 5 13.54 -4.95 -2.42
N ARG A 6 14.45 -3.96 -2.43
CA ARG A 6 14.71 -3.14 -1.24
C ARG A 6 13.48 -2.35 -0.80
N ILE A 7 12.75 -1.77 -1.74
CA ILE A 7 11.51 -1.04 -1.44
C ILE A 7 10.44 -2.00 -0.94
N GLY A 8 10.28 -3.16 -1.56
CA GLY A 8 9.35 -4.19 -1.09
C GLY A 8 9.65 -4.66 0.34
N LEU A 9 10.93 -4.80 0.71
CA LEU A 9 11.33 -5.09 2.10
C LEU A 9 10.99 -3.96 3.07
N LEU A 10 11.13 -2.69 2.64
CA LEU A 10 10.74 -1.54 3.46
C LEU A 10 9.22 -1.49 3.66
N GLU A 11 8.43 -1.73 2.61
CA GLU A 11 6.98 -1.85 2.72
C GLU A 11 6.57 -3.00 3.64
N LEU A 12 7.21 -4.16 3.50
CA LEU A 12 6.93 -5.32 4.33
C LEU A 12 7.24 -5.04 5.80
N ALA A 13 8.38 -4.39 6.08
CA ALA A 13 8.74 -3.96 7.43
C ALA A 13 7.74 -2.94 7.98
N PHE A 14 7.30 -1.97 7.16
CA PHE A 14 6.28 -1.00 7.54
C PHE A 14 4.92 -1.66 7.82
N GLY A 15 4.50 -2.59 6.98
CA GLY A 15 3.33 -3.42 7.18
C GLY A 15 3.40 -4.17 8.51
N ALA A 16 4.52 -4.84 8.81
CA ALA A 16 4.73 -5.51 10.08
C ALA A 16 4.64 -4.57 11.28
N MET A 17 5.24 -3.37 11.19
CA MET A 17 5.12 -2.34 12.24
C MET A 17 3.67 -1.85 12.42
N MET A 18 2.89 -1.74 11.34
CA MET A 18 1.46 -1.42 11.45
C MET A 18 0.64 -2.48 12.18
N GLY A 19 1.17 -3.69 12.38
CA GLY A 19 0.55 -4.69 13.25
C GLY A 19 0.28 -4.17 14.66
N TRP A 20 1.12 -3.25 15.18
CA TRP A 20 0.89 -2.58 16.47
C TRP A 20 -0.35 -1.68 16.45
N ALA A 21 -0.58 -0.96 15.35
CA ALA A 21 -1.77 -0.12 15.19
C ALA A 21 -3.05 -0.98 15.08
N VAL A 22 -2.96 -2.11 14.38
CA VAL A 22 -4.05 -3.11 14.32
C VAL A 22 -4.32 -3.69 15.70
N ALA A 23 -3.30 -4.10 16.44
CA ALA A 23 -3.43 -4.63 17.79
C ALA A 23 -4.05 -3.59 18.75
N ALA A 24 -3.61 -2.33 18.68
CA ALA A 24 -4.19 -1.22 19.43
C ALA A 24 -5.68 -1.02 19.11
N ASN A 25 -6.09 -1.25 17.85
CA ASN A 25 -7.50 -1.17 17.48
C ASN A 25 -8.38 -2.24 18.15
N PHE A 26 -7.83 -3.44 18.39
CA PHE A 26 -8.56 -4.52 19.08
C PHE A 26 -8.47 -4.42 20.61
N LEU A 27 -7.28 -4.12 21.14
CA LEU A 27 -7.01 -4.14 22.58
C LEU A 27 -7.35 -2.82 23.29
N ALA A 28 -7.22 -1.69 22.59
CA ALA A 28 -7.43 -0.37 23.17
C ALA A 28 -8.09 0.61 22.17
N PRO A 29 -9.28 0.29 21.61
CA PRO A 29 -9.95 1.12 20.59
C PRO A 29 -10.23 2.56 21.07
N GLN A 30 -10.34 2.77 22.38
CA GLN A 30 -10.53 4.10 22.97
C GLN A 30 -9.34 5.03 22.71
N LEU A 31 -8.11 4.51 22.69
CA LEU A 31 -6.90 5.29 22.37
C LEU A 31 -6.93 5.77 20.91
N LEU A 32 -7.36 4.90 19.99
CA LEU A 32 -7.49 5.25 18.58
C LEU A 32 -8.63 6.26 18.34
N LYS A 33 -9.76 6.12 19.03
CA LYS A 33 -10.84 7.12 18.96
C LYS A 33 -10.39 8.49 19.44
N ARG A 34 -9.53 8.58 20.47
CA ARG A 34 -9.00 9.86 20.97
C ARG A 34 -8.14 10.60 19.96
N ILE A 35 -7.44 9.88 19.08
CA ILE A 35 -6.65 10.48 17.98
C ILE A 35 -7.47 10.68 16.69
N GLY A 36 -8.79 10.53 16.75
CA GLY A 36 -9.69 10.84 15.64
C GLY A 36 -9.90 9.70 14.63
N VAL A 37 -9.57 8.45 14.98
CA VAL A 37 -9.88 7.29 14.14
C VAL A 37 -11.37 7.00 14.18
N THR A 38 -12.03 7.11 13.04
CA THR A 38 -13.46 6.80 12.88
C THR A 38 -13.67 5.34 12.48
N ASN A 39 -12.75 4.78 11.68
CA ASN A 39 -12.90 3.45 11.10
C ASN A 39 -11.63 2.61 11.27
N GLY A 40 -11.50 1.97 12.44
CA GLY A 40 -10.33 1.16 12.79
C GLY A 40 -10.07 -0.04 11.88
N ARG A 41 -11.10 -0.55 11.18
CA ARG A 41 -10.95 -1.66 10.22
C ARG A 41 -10.07 -1.29 9.03
N ARG A 42 -9.96 0.00 8.70
CA ARG A 42 -9.08 0.50 7.63
C ARG A 42 -7.60 0.31 7.95
N PHE A 43 -7.21 0.28 9.23
CA PHE A 43 -5.83 -0.07 9.61
C PHE A 43 -5.49 -1.53 9.30
N LEU A 44 -6.43 -2.46 9.55
CA LEU A 44 -6.23 -3.85 9.18
C LEU A 44 -6.12 -4.01 7.66
N GLN A 45 -6.95 -3.28 6.89
CA GLN A 45 -6.85 -3.26 5.43
C GLN A 45 -5.50 -2.72 4.96
N ALA A 46 -5.08 -1.56 5.47
CA ALA A 46 -3.78 -0.99 5.14
C ALA A 46 -2.63 -1.94 5.51
N HIS A 47 -2.65 -2.52 6.71
CA HIS A 47 -1.65 -3.46 7.20
C HIS A 47 -1.48 -4.66 6.27
N LEU A 48 -2.59 -5.32 5.94
CA LEU A 48 -2.56 -6.47 5.03
C LEU A 48 -2.10 -6.05 3.64
N ASP A 49 -2.56 -4.91 3.14
CA ASP A 49 -2.21 -4.45 1.79
C ASP A 49 -0.74 -4.06 1.68
N TYR A 50 -0.13 -3.41 2.69
CA TYR A 50 1.33 -3.15 2.70
C TYR A 50 2.15 -4.44 2.70
N ILE A 51 1.72 -5.46 3.44
CA ILE A 51 2.39 -6.77 3.42
C ILE A 51 2.29 -7.40 2.03
N MET A 52 1.10 -7.40 1.43
CA MET A 52 0.86 -7.98 0.11
C MET A 52 1.64 -7.24 -0.99
N MET A 53 1.62 -5.90 -1.00
CA MET A 53 2.36 -5.08 -1.96
C MET A 53 3.87 -5.21 -1.77
N GLY A 54 4.35 -5.27 -0.53
CA GLY A 54 5.77 -5.48 -0.23
C GLY A 54 6.26 -6.85 -0.73
N ILE A 55 5.49 -7.92 -0.49
CA ILE A 55 5.77 -9.25 -1.02
C ILE A 55 5.74 -9.25 -2.55
N LEU A 56 4.77 -8.57 -3.15
CA LEU A 56 4.64 -8.44 -4.60
C LEU A 56 5.88 -7.77 -5.20
N LEU A 57 6.35 -6.66 -4.65
CA LEU A 57 7.57 -5.99 -5.11
C LEU A 57 8.81 -6.88 -4.98
N ILE A 58 8.93 -7.63 -3.88
CA ILE A 58 10.02 -8.61 -3.70
C ILE A 58 9.93 -9.68 -4.78
N ALA A 59 8.76 -10.29 -4.97
CA ALA A 59 8.55 -11.36 -5.93
C ALA A 59 8.84 -10.90 -7.36
N VAL A 60 8.29 -9.76 -7.78
CA VAL A 60 8.50 -9.17 -9.10
C VAL A 60 9.97 -8.79 -9.32
N GLY A 61 10.60 -8.15 -8.33
CA GLY A 61 11.99 -7.74 -8.42
C GLY A 61 13.00 -8.90 -8.47
N LEU A 62 12.61 -10.09 -7.98
CA LEU A 62 13.37 -11.34 -8.10
C LEU A 62 13.06 -12.09 -9.39
N ALA A 63 11.79 -12.13 -9.80
CA ALA A 63 11.34 -12.86 -10.99
C ALA A 63 11.76 -12.17 -12.30
N VAL A 64 11.87 -10.84 -12.31
CA VAL A 64 12.19 -10.05 -13.51
C VAL A 64 13.37 -9.11 -13.25
N PRO A 65 14.60 -9.65 -13.12
CA PRO A 65 15.79 -8.88 -12.74
C PRO A 65 16.23 -7.84 -13.80
N GLY A 66 15.76 -7.96 -15.04
CA GLY A 66 16.05 -7.04 -16.15
C GLY A 66 14.97 -5.98 -16.40
N MET A 67 14.04 -5.78 -15.47
CA MET A 67 12.93 -4.84 -15.63
C MET A 67 13.42 -3.41 -15.96
N PRO A 68 12.87 -2.76 -16.99
CA PRO A 68 13.15 -1.36 -17.28
C PRO A 68 12.86 -0.45 -16.08
N GLY A 69 13.77 0.48 -15.79
CA GLY A 69 13.67 1.34 -14.59
C GLY A 69 12.38 2.16 -14.50
N TRP A 70 11.83 2.59 -15.64
CA TRP A 70 10.56 3.32 -15.68
C TRP A 70 9.38 2.42 -15.26
N LEU A 71 9.38 1.14 -15.66
CA LEU A 71 8.32 0.21 -15.31
C LEU A 71 8.41 -0.18 -13.83
N ALA A 72 9.63 -0.40 -13.34
CA ALA A 72 9.90 -0.58 -11.92
C ALA A 72 9.36 0.61 -11.10
N ALA A 73 9.58 1.85 -11.55
CA ALA A 73 9.07 3.04 -10.87
C ALA A 73 7.53 3.09 -10.84
N VAL A 74 6.86 2.74 -11.95
CA VAL A 74 5.39 2.69 -12.02
C VAL A 74 4.82 1.65 -11.07
N VAL A 75 5.39 0.44 -11.06
CA VAL A 75 4.94 -0.66 -10.18
C VAL A 75 5.16 -0.31 -8.71
N VAL A 76 6.35 0.22 -8.37
CA VAL A 76 6.65 0.69 -7.01
C VAL A 76 5.70 1.79 -6.58
N PHE A 77 5.41 2.75 -7.46
CA PHE A 77 4.49 3.84 -7.15
C PHE A 77 3.08 3.32 -6.83
N GLY A 78 2.54 2.40 -7.64
CA GLY A 78 1.25 1.77 -7.37
C GLY A 78 1.23 0.94 -6.09
N ALA A 79 2.29 0.16 -5.85
CA ALA A 79 2.46 -0.68 -4.66
C ALA A 79 2.51 0.13 -3.37
N LEU A 80 3.17 1.29 -3.36
CA LEU A 80 3.21 2.18 -2.19
C LEU A 80 1.88 2.90 -1.98
N LEU A 81 1.28 3.38 -3.07
CA LEU A 81 0.14 4.28 -3.01
C LEU A 81 -1.17 3.55 -2.65
N ASN A 82 -1.37 2.31 -3.13
CA ASN A 82 -2.55 1.50 -2.82
C ASN A 82 -2.79 1.35 -1.30
N PRO A 83 -1.84 0.83 -0.51
CA PRO A 83 -2.05 0.61 0.91
C PRO A 83 -2.10 1.94 1.67
N THR A 84 -1.41 2.97 1.18
CA THR A 84 -1.46 4.33 1.73
C THR A 84 -2.86 4.93 1.66
N LEU A 85 -3.63 4.66 0.59
CA LEU A 85 -4.98 5.20 0.42
C LEU A 85 -5.98 4.75 1.49
N PHE A 86 -5.72 3.62 2.17
CA PHE A 86 -6.54 3.18 3.29
C PHE A 86 -6.30 3.98 4.57
N LEU A 87 -5.13 4.60 4.75
CA LEU A 87 -4.82 5.35 5.97
C LEU A 87 -5.71 6.60 6.14
N PRO A 88 -5.88 7.49 5.13
CA PRO A 88 -6.81 8.62 5.24
C PRO A 88 -8.25 8.19 5.51
N MET A 89 -8.68 7.05 4.94
CA MET A 89 -10.02 6.51 5.17
C MET A 89 -10.26 6.10 6.63
N ALA A 90 -9.20 5.80 7.40
CA ALA A 90 -9.31 5.46 8.81
C ALA A 90 -9.73 6.66 9.68
N PHE A 91 -9.40 7.88 9.24
CA PHE A 91 -9.66 9.12 9.98
C PHE A 91 -10.90 9.87 9.48
N LYS A 92 -11.21 9.78 8.19
CA LYS A 92 -12.34 10.51 7.58
C LYS A 92 -12.97 9.70 6.45
N GLU A 93 -14.21 9.24 6.67
CA GLU A 93 -14.94 8.47 5.64
C GLU A 93 -15.30 9.32 4.41
N ASN A 94 -15.56 10.61 4.60
CA ASN A 94 -15.89 11.56 3.53
C ASN A 94 -14.71 11.86 2.59
N VAL A 95 -13.49 11.42 2.88
CA VAL A 95 -12.35 11.63 1.96
C VAL A 95 -12.59 10.91 0.63
N THR A 96 -13.31 9.78 0.66
CA THR A 96 -13.62 8.96 -0.52
C THR A 96 -14.54 9.65 -1.54
N SER A 97 -15.30 10.67 -1.15
CA SER A 97 -16.18 11.40 -2.06
C SER A 97 -15.47 12.51 -2.83
N THR A 98 -14.26 12.89 -2.42
CA THR A 98 -13.50 13.97 -3.05
C THR A 98 -12.94 13.57 -4.41
N ALA A 99 -12.96 14.49 -5.38
CA ALA A 99 -12.44 14.25 -6.73
C ALA A 99 -10.95 13.88 -6.72
N VAL A 100 -10.16 14.52 -5.84
CA VAL A 100 -8.74 14.24 -5.66
C VAL A 100 -8.53 12.79 -5.22
N PHE A 101 -9.26 12.33 -4.20
CA PHE A 101 -9.10 10.96 -3.71
C PHE A 101 -9.45 9.92 -4.78
N LYS A 102 -10.52 10.15 -5.54
CA LYS A 102 -10.90 9.28 -6.66
C LYS A 102 -9.83 9.25 -7.75
N ALA A 103 -9.28 10.41 -8.12
CA ALA A 103 -8.22 10.50 -9.12
C ALA A 103 -6.96 9.74 -8.66
N VAL A 104 -6.50 9.97 -7.43
CA VAL A 104 -5.31 9.29 -6.87
C VAL A 104 -5.53 7.78 -6.79
N THR A 105 -6.73 7.35 -6.35
CA THR A 105 -7.10 5.93 -6.31
C THR A 105 -7.06 5.32 -7.71
N PHE A 106 -7.67 5.97 -8.70
CA PHE A 106 -7.68 5.51 -10.08
C PHE A 106 -6.24 5.39 -10.63
N THR A 107 -5.41 6.41 -10.44
CA THR A 107 -4.02 6.40 -10.89
C THR A 107 -3.22 5.27 -10.23
N SER A 108 -3.41 5.05 -8.92
CA SER A 108 -2.77 3.95 -8.19
C SER A 108 -3.16 2.58 -8.76
N PHE A 109 -4.45 2.38 -9.02
CA PHE A 109 -4.97 1.14 -9.61
C PHE A 109 -4.45 0.91 -11.03
N VAL A 110 -4.40 1.96 -11.86
CA VAL A 110 -3.86 1.86 -13.22
C VAL A 110 -2.36 1.57 -13.19
N ALA A 111 -1.60 2.25 -12.33
CA ALA A 111 -0.17 2.02 -12.18
C ALA A 111 0.12 0.58 -11.74
N THR A 112 -0.65 0.05 -10.79
CA THR A 112 -0.46 -1.30 -10.27
C THR A 112 -0.89 -2.35 -11.29
N SER A 113 -2.12 -2.27 -11.79
CA SER A 113 -2.66 -3.29 -12.71
C SER A 113 -2.01 -3.23 -14.08
N GLY A 114 -1.88 -2.05 -14.67
CA GLY A 114 -1.20 -1.83 -15.95
C GLY A 114 0.30 -2.11 -15.85
N GLY A 115 0.95 -1.66 -14.78
CA GLY A 115 2.36 -1.96 -14.54
C GLY A 115 2.63 -3.45 -14.46
N LEU A 116 1.87 -4.20 -13.68
CA LEU A 116 2.04 -5.64 -13.56
C LEU A 116 1.69 -6.40 -14.84
N ALA A 117 0.65 -5.97 -15.56
CA ALA A 117 0.32 -6.55 -16.87
C ALA A 117 1.47 -6.36 -17.86
N LEU A 118 2.11 -5.18 -17.88
CA LEU A 118 3.28 -4.91 -18.72
C LEU A 118 4.50 -5.72 -18.29
N VAL A 119 4.73 -5.88 -16.98
CA VAL A 119 5.80 -6.75 -16.46
C VAL A 119 5.63 -8.20 -16.92
N ALA A 120 4.39 -8.68 -17.07
CA ALA A 120 4.10 -10.05 -17.48
C ALA A 120 4.37 -10.33 -18.97
N VAL A 121 4.41 -9.30 -19.82
CA VAL A 121 4.53 -9.46 -21.28
C VAL A 121 5.84 -8.91 -21.86
N GLN A 122 6.71 -8.34 -21.02
CA GLN A 122 8.02 -7.84 -21.45
C GLN A 122 9.10 -8.93 -21.49
#